data_AF-A0AAU9U2Y6-F1
#
_entry.id   AF-A0AAU9U2Y6-F1
#
_cell.length_a   1.000
_cell.length_b   1.000
_cell.length_c   1.000
_cell.angle_alpha   90.00
_cell.angle_beta   90.00
_cell.angle_gamma   90.00
#
_symmetry.space_group_name_H-M   'P 1'
#
loop_
_entity.id
_entity.type
_entity.pdbx_description
1 polymer ?
#
loop_
_entity_poly.entity_id
_entity_poly.type
_entity_poly.pdbx_seq_one_letter_code
_entity_poly.pdbx_strand_id
1 'polypeptide(L)'
;MCRQTLPTDARGRYSASVGADEPCCVLTGGPLGARLLTFSNGRCANREWWSRVRVAAREGGAAAALLRLLTAWCGPADGAH
;
A
#
# COMPACT_ATOMS: atom_id res chain seq x y z
N MET A 1 -7.55 26.14 10.88
CA MET A 1 -7.72 24.70 11.15
C MET A 1 -8.29 24.06 9.89
N CYS A 2 -7.45 23.39 9.08
CA CYS A 2 -7.90 22.79 7.81
C CYS A 2 -8.73 21.54 8.11
N ARG A 3 -10.02 21.59 7.81
CA ARG A 3 -10.93 20.43 7.96
C ARG A 3 -10.62 19.43 6.84
N GLN A 4 -9.77 18.45 7.12
CA GLN A 4 -9.46 17.37 6.18
C GLN A 4 -10.62 16.38 6.18
N THR A 5 -11.51 16.50 5.19
CA THR A 5 -12.57 15.51 4.94
C THR A 5 -11.97 14.38 4.12
N LEU A 6 -11.67 13.25 4.75
CA LEU A 6 -11.21 12.06 4.04
C LEU A 6 -12.34 11.55 3.12
N PRO A 7 -12.02 11.09 1.90
CA PRO A 7 -13.03 10.57 0.98
C PRO A 7 -13.69 9.32 1.59
N THR A 8 -15.00 9.22 1.40
CA THR A 8 -15.81 8.07 1.80
C THR A 8 -16.23 7.25 0.58
N ASP A 9 -16.33 5.93 0.73
CA ASP A 9 -16.84 5.02 -0.28
C ASP A 9 -18.39 5.04 -0.36
N ALA A 10 -18.95 4.26 -1.29
CA ALA A 10 -20.40 4.10 -1.44
C ALA A 10 -21.10 3.44 -0.23
N ARG A 11 -20.32 2.89 0.73
CA ARG A 11 -20.80 2.32 2.00
C ARG A 11 -20.79 3.36 3.13
N GLY A 12 -20.41 4.61 2.85
CA GLY A 12 -20.29 5.67 3.86
C GLY A 12 -19.10 5.49 4.80
N ARG A 13 -18.17 4.59 4.49
CA ARG A 13 -16.93 4.38 5.26
C ARG A 13 -15.79 5.15 4.61
N TYR A 14 -14.70 5.39 5.33
CA TYR A 14 -13.52 5.97 4.68
C TYR A 14 -13.07 5.06 3.53
N SER A 15 -12.62 5.62 2.41
CA SER A 15 -12.15 4.81 1.27
C SER A 15 -10.92 3.95 1.62
N ALA A 16 -10.30 4.17 2.78
CA ALA A 16 -9.24 3.35 3.35
C ALA A 16 -9.73 2.28 4.34
N SER A 17 -11.04 2.17 4.59
CA SER A 17 -11.63 1.17 5.48
C SER A 17 -11.61 -0.20 4.82
N VAL A 18 -11.03 -1.17 5.52
CA VAL A 18 -10.94 -2.58 5.10
C VAL A 18 -11.81 -3.43 6.04
N GLY A 19 -12.67 -4.26 5.48
CA GLY A 19 -13.44 -5.29 6.20
C GLY A 19 -12.56 -6.47 6.64
N ALA A 20 -13.08 -7.31 7.53
CA ALA A 20 -12.33 -8.42 8.12
C ALA A 20 -11.77 -9.42 7.08
N ASP A 21 -12.52 -9.66 6.01
CA ASP A 21 -12.13 -10.54 4.90
C ASP A 21 -11.56 -9.78 3.68
N GLU A 22 -11.47 -8.46 3.75
CA GLU A 22 -10.94 -7.66 2.63
C GLU A 22 -9.40 -7.59 2.73
N PRO A 23 -8.68 -7.82 1.62
CA PRO A 23 -7.22 -7.84 1.63
C PRO A 23 -6.66 -6.45 1.98
N CYS A 24 -6.01 -6.35 3.12
CA CYS A 24 -5.39 -5.11 3.61
C CYS A 24 -4.16 -4.72 2.77
N CYS A 25 -4.34 -3.68 1.94
CA CYS A 25 -3.25 -3.10 1.17
C CYS A 25 -2.37 -2.22 2.07
N VAL A 26 -1.12 -2.62 2.33
CA VAL A 26 -0.15 -1.82 3.12
C VAL A 26 0.42 -0.64 2.35
N LEU A 27 0.31 -0.67 1.02
CA LEU A 27 0.68 0.43 0.15
C LEU A 27 -0.36 0.56 -0.96
N THR A 28 -1.08 1.67 -0.97
CA THR A 28 -2.06 2.02 -1.99
C THR A 28 -2.16 3.53 -2.09
N GLY A 29 -2.37 4.05 -3.30
CA GLY A 29 -2.93 5.37 -3.48
C GLY A 29 -4.21 5.21 -4.27
N GLY A 30 -5.27 5.89 -3.81
CA GLY A 30 -6.59 5.74 -4.39
C GLY A 30 -6.60 6.12 -5.88
N PRO A 31 -7.42 5.46 -6.70
CA PRO A 31 -8.26 4.30 -6.41
C PRO A 31 -7.46 2.97 -6.38
N LEU A 32 -7.97 1.97 -5.64
CA LEU A 32 -7.39 0.62 -5.58
C LEU A 32 -7.40 -0.02 -6.97
N GLY A 33 -6.28 0.06 -7.69
CA GLY A 33 -6.11 -0.60 -8.98
C GLY A 33 -6.15 -2.12 -8.85
N ALA A 34 -6.64 -2.81 -9.88
CA ALA A 34 -6.92 -4.25 -9.90
C ALA A 34 -5.67 -5.16 -9.76
N ARG A 35 -4.46 -4.61 -9.80
CA ARG A 35 -3.21 -5.38 -9.74
C ARG A 35 -2.56 -5.28 -8.36
N LEU A 36 -2.74 -6.34 -7.59
CA LEU A 36 -2.12 -6.51 -6.28
C LEU A 36 -0.79 -7.25 -6.40
N LEU A 37 0.11 -6.92 -5.48
CA LEU A 37 1.32 -7.65 -5.15
C LEU A 37 1.11 -8.22 -3.75
N THR A 38 1.37 -9.51 -3.57
CA THR A 38 1.17 -10.17 -2.28
C THR A 38 2.51 -10.32 -1.57
N PHE A 39 2.51 -10.13 -0.26
CA PHE A 39 3.64 -10.38 0.60
C PHE A 39 3.53 -11.77 1.24
N SER A 40 4.64 -12.31 1.72
CA SER A 40 4.69 -13.63 2.36
C SER A 40 3.71 -13.83 3.52
N ASN A 41 3.28 -12.76 4.20
CA ASN A 41 2.31 -12.82 5.30
C ASN A 41 0.84 -12.68 4.87
N GLY A 42 0.55 -12.75 3.57
CA GLY A 42 -0.80 -12.63 3.02
C GLY A 42 -1.33 -11.20 2.88
N ARG A 43 -0.57 -10.18 3.31
CA ARG A 43 -0.89 -8.78 3.01
C ARG A 43 -0.58 -8.47 1.55
N CYS A 44 -1.07 -7.34 1.07
CA CYS A 44 -0.84 -6.94 -0.32
C CYS A 44 -0.46 -5.46 -0.45
N ALA A 45 0.01 -5.08 -1.63
CA ALA A 45 0.23 -3.71 -2.05
C ALA A 45 -0.30 -3.55 -3.48
N ASN A 46 -0.74 -2.34 -3.83
CA ASN A 46 -0.99 -2.05 -5.24
C ASN A 46 0.35 -2.06 -6.00
N ARG A 47 0.42 -2.84 -7.08
CA ARG A 47 1.65 -3.07 -7.84
C ARG A 47 2.21 -1.77 -8.46
N GLU A 48 1.35 -0.88 -8.93
CA GLU A 48 1.78 0.39 -9.52
C GLU A 48 2.41 1.30 -8.47
N TRP A 49 1.78 1.42 -7.31
CA TRP A 49 2.32 2.19 -6.20
C TRP A 49 3.61 1.58 -5.65
N TRP A 50 3.68 0.26 -5.54
CA TRP A 50 4.92 -0.42 -5.17
C TRP A 50 6.05 -0.12 -6.14
N SER A 51 5.78 -0.14 -7.45
CA SER A 51 6.77 0.24 -8.47
C SER A 51 7.23 1.69 -8.34
N ARG A 52 6.30 2.64 -8.14
CA ARG A 52 6.62 4.06 -7.94
C ARG A 52 7.50 4.28 -6.71
N VAL A 53 7.18 3.63 -5.59
CA VAL A 53 8.00 3.71 -4.37
C VAL A 53 9.36 3.06 -4.59
N ARG A 54 9.46 1.92 -5.29
CA ARG A 54 10.75 1.31 -5.67
C ARG A 54 11.63 2.24 -6.51
N VAL A 55 11.03 2.96 -7.45
CA VAL A 55 11.76 3.95 -8.25
C VAL A 55 12.24 5.11 -7.37
N ALA A 56 11.37 5.69 -6.56
CA ALA A 56 11.72 6.79 -5.64
C ALA A 56 12.78 6.36 -4.60
N ALA A 57 12.75 5.10 -4.15
CA ALA A 57 13.71 4.57 -3.19
C ALA A 57 15.14 4.46 -3.74
N ARG A 58 15.34 4.53 -5.07
CA ARG A 58 16.69 4.56 -5.67
C ARG A 58 17.47 5.81 -5.26
N GLU A 59 16.76 6.90 -4.99
CA GLU A 59 17.34 8.15 -4.48
C GLU A 59 17.50 8.14 -2.95
N GLY A 60 17.09 7.05 -2.29
CA GLY A 60 17.17 6.88 -0.85
C GLY A 60 16.00 7.52 -0.09
N GLY A 61 16.30 8.03 1.12
CA GLY A 61 15.36 8.78 1.93
C GLY A 61 14.14 8.01 2.42
N ALA A 62 13.01 8.72 2.55
CA ALA A 62 11.78 8.18 3.14
C ALA A 62 11.19 6.99 2.35
N ALA A 63 11.32 6.99 1.02
CA ALA A 63 10.84 5.89 0.19
C ALA A 63 11.64 4.59 0.44
N ALA A 64 12.97 4.70 0.57
CA ALA A 64 13.82 3.55 0.92
C ALA A 64 13.56 3.03 2.34
N ALA A 65 13.36 3.95 3.31
CA ALA A 65 12.99 3.59 4.67
C ALA A 65 11.63 2.89 4.73
N LEU A 66 10.65 3.37 3.95
CA LEU A 66 9.33 2.75 3.84
C LEU A 66 9.40 1.34 3.29
N LEU A 67 10.16 1.10 2.21
CA LEU A 67 10.32 -0.26 1.67
C LEU A 67 10.97 -1.19 2.69
N ARG A 68 12.01 -0.75 3.41
CA ARG A 68 12.64 -1.55 4.47
C ARG A 68 11.64 -1.91 5.57
N LEU A 69 10.84 -0.94 6.01
CA LEU A 69 9.80 -1.17 7.01
C LEU A 69 8.76 -2.18 6.50
N LEU A 70 8.27 -2.01 5.27
CA LEU A 70 7.26 -2.90 4.70
C LEU A 70 7.80 -4.32 4.49
N THR A 71 9.04 -4.47 4.03
CA THR A 71 9.69 -5.78 3.89
C THR A 71 9.94 -6.42 5.26
N ALA A 72 10.35 -5.66 6.28
CA ALA A 72 10.53 -6.20 7.63
C ALA A 72 9.19 -6.62 8.27
N TRP A 73 8.11 -5.88 8.00
CA TRP A 73 6.80 -6.14 8.59
C TRP A 73 5.98 -7.21 7.85
N CYS A 74 6.12 -7.29 6.53
CA CYS A 74 5.31 -8.18 5.68
C CYS A 74 6.10 -9.34 5.07
N GLY A 75 7.43 -9.31 5.20
CA GLY A 75 8.34 -10.19 4.51
C GLY A 75 8.53 -9.79 3.03
N PRO A 76 9.21 -10.63 2.24
CA PRO A 76 9.46 -10.35 0.84
C PRO A 76 8.15 -10.28 0.03
N ALA A 77 8.17 -9.38 -0.95
CA ALA A 77 7.11 -9.22 -1.95
C ALA A 77 7.27 -10.28 -3.04
N ASP A 78 6.17 -10.92 -3.43
CA ASP A 78 6.16 -11.89 -4.54
C ASP A 78 6.49 -11.17 -5.87
N GLY A 79 7.53 -11.63 -6.59
CA GLY A 79 8.09 -10.95 -7.76
C GLY A 79 9.18 -9.90 -7.47
N ALA A 80 9.84 -9.96 -6.31
CA ALA A 80 11.03 -9.15 -6.01
C ALA A 80 12.35 -9.69 -6.60
N HIS A 81 12.30 -10.64 -7.54
CA HIS A 81 13.44 -11.06 -8.36
C HIS A 81 13.66 -10.13 -9.56
#